data_AF-A0A959TMF7-F1
#
_entry.id   AF-A0A959TMF7-F1
#
_cell.length_a   1.000
_cell.length_b   1.000
_cell.length_c   1.000
_cell.angle_alpha   90.00
_cell.angle_beta   90.00
_cell.angle_gamma   90.00
#
_symmetry.space_group_name_H-M   'P 1'
#
loop_
_entity.id
_entity.type
_entity.pdbx_description
1 polymer ?
#
loop_
_entity_poly.entity_id
_entity_poly.type
_entity_poly.pdbx_seq_one_letter_code
_entity_poly.pdbx_strand_id
1 'polypeptide(L)'
;KADTTAPTVLPVDLVYRMAGRSGFSVKVTDDLSGVDHWKAELDGQWILLDYDPKRALLTHTFDTHTDTPGEHEFLLEVFDERGNRSVFARKFVR
;
A
#
# COMPACT_ATOMS: atom_id res chain seq x y z
N LYS A 1 -24.33 10.90 14.28
CA LYS A 1 -22.93 11.38 14.37
C LYS A 1 -22.11 10.32 13.64
N ALA A 2 -21.68 10.61 12.42
CA ALA A 2 -20.91 9.63 11.65
C ALA A 2 -19.46 9.71 12.15
N ASP A 3 -18.95 8.64 12.75
CA ASP A 3 -17.51 8.45 12.81
C ASP A 3 -17.06 8.19 11.37
N THR A 4 -16.14 9.06 10.93
CA THR A 4 -15.78 9.36 9.53
C THR A 4 -14.26 9.27 9.39
N THR A 5 -13.63 8.38 10.15
CA THR A 5 -12.17 8.24 10.17
C THR A 5 -11.75 7.46 8.94
N ALA A 6 -11.04 8.13 8.04
CA ALA A 6 -10.44 7.46 6.89
C ALA A 6 -9.38 6.44 7.37
N PRO A 7 -9.18 5.34 6.61
CA PRO A 7 -8.17 4.35 6.95
C PRO A 7 -6.77 5.00 6.96
N THR A 8 -5.98 4.65 7.96
CA THR A 8 -4.61 5.14 8.12
C THR A 8 -3.64 4.19 7.42
N VAL A 9 -2.84 4.73 6.51
CA VAL A 9 -1.84 3.97 5.75
C VAL A 9 -0.45 4.30 6.27
N LEU A 10 0.26 3.29 6.79
CA LEU A 10 1.59 3.42 7.38
C LEU A 10 2.60 2.54 6.64
N PRO A 11 3.70 3.11 6.11
CA PRO A 11 4.77 2.32 5.51
C PRO A 11 5.53 1.55 6.60
N VAL A 12 5.60 0.23 6.51
CA VAL A 12 6.31 -0.60 7.50
C VAL A 12 7.79 -0.70 7.15
N ASP A 13 8.09 -1.05 5.91
CA ASP A 13 9.45 -1.26 5.40
C ASP A 13 9.66 -0.61 4.01
N LEU A 14 8.63 0.06 3.48
CA LEU A 14 8.73 0.92 2.30
C LEU A 14 9.54 2.18 2.66
N VAL A 15 10.83 2.15 2.34
CA VAL A 15 11.79 3.23 2.57
C VAL A 15 12.28 3.81 1.24
N TYR A 16 13.01 4.93 1.29
CA TYR A 16 13.52 5.55 0.06
C TYR A 16 14.47 4.63 -0.72
N ARG A 17 15.34 3.85 -0.06
CA ARG A 17 16.29 2.95 -0.74
C ARG A 17 15.87 1.49 -0.56
N MET A 18 15.39 0.88 -1.64
CA MET A 18 14.85 -0.49 -1.67
C MET A 18 15.77 -1.48 -2.40
N ALA A 19 16.96 -1.04 -2.81
CA ALA A 19 17.99 -1.89 -3.42
C ALA A 19 18.26 -3.14 -2.56
N GLY A 20 18.19 -4.33 -3.17
CA GLY A 20 18.42 -5.62 -2.51
C GLY A 20 17.26 -6.15 -1.65
N ARG A 21 16.13 -5.43 -1.55
CA ARG A 21 14.92 -5.94 -0.91
C ARG A 21 14.08 -6.73 -1.91
N SER A 22 13.43 -7.79 -1.44
CA SER A 22 12.52 -8.62 -2.25
C SER A 22 11.10 -8.07 -2.34
N GLY A 23 10.76 -7.06 -1.54
CA GLY A 23 9.41 -6.51 -1.47
C GLY A 23 9.27 -5.43 -0.41
N PHE A 24 8.03 -5.04 -0.17
CA PHE A 24 7.65 -4.11 0.88
C PHE A 24 6.24 -4.38 1.40
N SER A 25 5.94 -3.80 2.53
CA SER A 25 4.75 -3.96 3.32
C SER A 25 4.26 -2.60 3.79
N VAL A 26 2.95 -2.42 3.71
CA VAL A 26 2.25 -1.21 4.16
C VAL A 26 1.15 -1.66 5.10
N LYS A 27 1.10 -1.07 6.29
CA LYS A 27 0.06 -1.35 7.25
C LYS A 27 -1.12 -0.42 6.98
N VAL A 28 -2.31 -0.98 6.89
CA VAL A 28 -3.56 -0.25 6.71
C VAL A 28 -4.42 -0.49 7.93
N THR A 29 -4.49 0.49 8.84
CA THR A 29 -5.30 0.38 10.06
C THR A 29 -6.56 1.21 9.90
N ASP A 30 -7.70 0.58 10.13
CA ASP A 30 -9.00 1.23 10.27
C ASP A 30 -9.55 0.98 11.68
N ASP A 31 -10.17 1.98 12.29
CA ASP A 31 -10.61 1.94 13.69
C ASP A 31 -11.95 1.19 13.88
N LEU A 32 -12.78 0.99 12.84
CA LEU A 32 -14.18 0.57 13.04
C LEU A 32 -14.82 -0.33 11.96
N SER A 33 -14.47 -0.17 10.68
CA SER A 33 -15.16 -0.78 9.54
C SER A 33 -14.28 -1.70 8.70
N GLY A 34 -12.97 -1.78 8.99
CA GLY A 34 -12.05 -2.61 8.21
C GLY A 34 -11.81 -2.07 6.80
N VAL A 35 -11.09 -2.86 5.98
CA VAL A 35 -10.76 -2.51 4.60
C VAL A 35 -11.70 -3.25 3.67
N ASP A 36 -12.44 -2.52 2.82
CA ASP A 36 -13.36 -3.10 1.83
C ASP A 36 -12.59 -3.51 0.57
N HIS A 37 -11.92 -2.54 -0.07
CA HIS A 37 -11.07 -2.80 -1.24
C HIS A 37 -9.90 -1.83 -1.30
N TRP A 38 -8.86 -2.21 -2.03
CA TRP A 38 -7.68 -1.38 -2.25
C TRP A 38 -7.19 -1.53 -3.68
N LYS A 39 -6.39 -0.55 -4.07
CA LYS A 39 -5.88 -0.34 -5.41
C LYS A 39 -4.43 0.08 -5.31
N ALA A 40 -3.53 -0.64 -5.96
CA ALA A 40 -2.11 -0.34 -5.89
C ALA A 40 -1.51 -0.22 -7.27
N GLU A 41 -0.70 0.83 -7.46
CA GLU A 41 0.00 1.11 -8.69
C GLU A 41 1.48 1.37 -8.39
N LEU A 42 2.34 0.85 -9.24
CA LEU A 42 3.76 1.11 -9.27
C LEU A 42 4.10 1.65 -10.66
N ASP A 43 4.60 2.88 -10.74
CA ASP A 43 4.93 3.57 -12.00
C ASP A 43 3.74 3.65 -12.97
N GLY A 44 2.52 3.79 -12.42
CA GLY A 44 1.27 3.80 -13.18
C GLY A 44 0.83 2.42 -13.69
N GLN A 45 1.52 1.34 -13.30
CA GLN A 45 1.12 -0.03 -13.56
C GLN A 45 0.50 -0.66 -12.33
N TRP A 46 -0.61 -1.36 -12.53
CA TRP A 46 -1.31 -2.08 -11.48
C TRP A 46 -0.48 -3.22 -10.91
N ILE A 47 -0.35 -3.24 -9.58
CA ILE A 47 0.35 -4.30 -8.86
C ILE A 47 -0.58 -5.00 -7.87
N LEU A 48 -0.35 -6.30 -7.69
CA LEU A 48 -1.05 -7.08 -6.69
C LEU A 48 -0.39 -6.89 -5.32
N LEU A 49 -1.22 -6.65 -4.31
CA LEU A 49 -0.81 -6.69 -2.91
C LEU A 49 -1.53 -7.83 -2.22
N ASP A 50 -0.80 -8.60 -1.42
CA ASP A 50 -1.36 -9.62 -0.54
C ASP A 50 -1.82 -8.97 0.76
N TYR A 51 -3.07 -9.20 1.15
CA TYR A 51 -3.65 -8.62 2.36
C TYR A 51 -3.74 -9.64 3.49
N ASP A 52 -3.04 -9.36 4.58
CA ASP A 52 -3.18 -10.06 5.86
C ASP A 52 -4.12 -9.27 6.78
N PRO A 53 -5.41 -9.67 6.91
CA PRO A 53 -6.36 -8.97 7.77
C PRO A 53 -6.05 -9.11 9.27
N LYS A 54 -5.30 -10.13 9.69
CA LYS A 54 -4.93 -10.30 11.11
C LYS A 54 -3.88 -9.28 11.53
N ARG A 55 -3.00 -8.90 10.60
CA ARG A 55 -1.91 -7.94 10.83
C ARG A 55 -2.22 -6.56 10.23
N ALA A 56 -3.32 -6.46 9.49
CA ALA A 56 -3.73 -5.30 8.72
C ALA A 56 -2.60 -4.84 7.76
N LEU A 57 -1.99 -5.80 7.05
CA LEU A 57 -0.76 -5.62 6.30
C LEU A 57 -0.99 -5.93 4.82
N LEU A 58 -0.66 -4.98 3.95
CA LEU A 58 -0.59 -5.16 2.50
C LEU A 58 0.86 -5.38 2.10
N THR A 59 1.16 -6.50 1.46
CA THR A 59 2.53 -6.89 1.10
C THR A 59 2.66 -6.99 -0.42
N HIS A 60 3.69 -6.33 -0.96
CA HIS A 60 4.13 -6.49 -2.33
C HIS A 60 5.45 -7.27 -2.36
N THR A 61 5.57 -8.21 -3.30
CA THR A 61 6.85 -8.85 -3.62
C THR A 61 7.25 -8.42 -5.02
N PHE A 62 8.48 -7.92 -5.17
CA PHE A 62 8.99 -7.54 -6.48
C PHE A 62 9.17 -8.79 -7.35
N ASP A 63 8.56 -8.75 -8.53
CA ASP A 63 8.67 -9.74 -9.58
C ASP A 63 9.56 -9.23 -10.71
N THR A 64 9.76 -10.00 -11.78
CA THR A 64 10.60 -9.61 -12.92
C THR A 64 10.17 -8.32 -13.64
N HIS A 65 8.93 -7.87 -13.44
CA HIS A 65 8.39 -6.65 -14.09
C HIS A 65 8.56 -5.42 -13.20
N THR A 66 8.50 -5.60 -11.89
CA THR A 66 8.65 -4.57 -10.87
C THR A 66 10.08 -4.49 -10.31
N ASP A 67 10.92 -5.49 -10.60
CA ASP A 67 12.35 -5.57 -10.29
C ASP A 67 13.21 -4.80 -11.32
N THR A 68 12.84 -3.55 -11.58
CA THR A 68 13.63 -2.67 -12.45
C THR A 68 14.48 -1.71 -11.61
N PRO A 69 15.70 -1.34 -12.07
CA PRO A 69 16.52 -0.35 -11.39
C PRO A 69 16.05 1.07 -11.74
N GLY A 70 16.00 1.96 -10.74
CA GLY A 70 15.60 3.35 -10.96
C GLY A 70 14.79 3.97 -9.85
N GLU A 71 14.15 5.10 -10.18
CA GLU A 71 13.14 5.72 -9.32
C GLU A 71 11.77 5.12 -9.63
N HIS A 72 11.04 4.77 -8.58
CA HIS A 72 9.70 4.22 -8.66
C HIS A 72 8.73 5.05 -7.83
N GLU A 73 7.50 5.19 -8.32
CA GLU A 73 6.39 5.81 -7.61
C GLU A 73 5.34 4.76 -7.25
N PHE A 74 5.19 4.52 -5.95
CA PHE A 74 4.13 3.67 -5.42
C PHE A 74 2.93 4.52 -5.02
N LEU A 75 1.76 4.13 -5.51
CA LEU A 75 0.46 4.70 -5.17
C LEU A 75 -0.44 3.60 -4.60
N LEU A 76 -1.07 3.88 -3.47
CA LEU A 76 -2.03 2.99 -2.82
C LEU A 76 -3.29 3.80 -2.49
N GLU A 77 -4.42 3.37 -3.06
CA GLU A 77 -5.75 3.88 -2.72
C GLU A 77 -6.49 2.80 -1.94
N VAL A 78 -6.98 3.13 -0.75
CA VAL A 78 -7.73 2.22 0.13
C VAL A 78 -9.13 2.78 0.33
N PHE A 79 -10.13 1.91 0.26
CA PHE A 79 -11.53 2.22 0.47
C PHE A 79 -12.08 1.39 1.64
N ASP A 80 -12.87 2.03 2.50
CA ASP A 80 -13.58 1.35 3.57
C ASP A 80 -15.04 1.04 3.19
N GLU A 81 -15.72 0.24 4.02
CA GLU A 81 -17.13 -0.16 3.80
C GLU A 81 -18.12 1.02 3.89
N ARG A 82 -17.69 2.18 4.37
CA ARG A 82 -18.51 3.39 4.53
C ARG A 82 -18.26 4.41 3.43
N GLY A 83 -17.41 4.10 2.46
CA GLY A 83 -17.06 4.94 1.33
C GLY A 83 -15.99 6.01 1.61
N ASN A 84 -15.29 5.95 2.76
CA ASN A 84 -14.10 6.76 2.96
C ASN A 84 -12.95 6.21 2.13
N ARG A 85 -12.12 7.12 1.59
CA ARG A 85 -10.93 6.76 0.83
C ARG A 85 -9.67 7.36 1.48
N SER A 86 -8.58 6.61 1.39
CA SER A 86 -7.24 7.07 1.78
C SER A 86 -6.28 6.83 0.62
N VAL A 87 -5.50 7.85 0.28
CA VAL A 87 -4.52 7.77 -0.80
C VAL A 87 -3.13 7.98 -0.21
N PHE A 88 -2.26 7.02 -0.45
CA PHE A 88 -0.87 7.02 -0.03
C PHE A 88 0.03 6.96 -1.25
N ALA A 89 0.87 7.97 -1.42
CA ALA A 89 1.85 8.02 -2.49
C ALA A 89 3.25 8.09 -1.88
N ARG A 90 4.19 7.30 -2.40
CA ARG A 90 5.58 7.34 -1.97
C ARG A 90 6.55 6.99 -3.08
N LYS A 91 7.59 7.80 -3.20
CA LYS A 91 8.71 7.56 -4.09
C LYS A 91 9.80 6.76 -3.39
N PHE A 92 10.40 5.83 -4.12
CA PHE A 92 11.58 5.08 -3.68
C PHE A 92 12.50 4.82 -4.86
N VAL A 93 13.74 4.45 -4.56
CA VAL A 93 14.76 4.07 -5.52
C VAL A 93 15.19 2.64 -5.28
N ARG A 94 15.38 1.89 -6.35
CA ARG A 94 15.81 0.49 -6.29
C ARG A 94 16.98 0.22 -7.22
#